data_AF-F8NH12-F1
#
_entry.id   AF-F8NH12-F1
#
_cell.length_a   1.000
_cell.length_b   1.000
_cell.length_c   1.000
_cell.angle_alpha   90.00
_cell.angle_beta   90.00
_cell.angle_gamma   90.00
#
_symmetry.space_group_name_H-M   'P 1'
#
loop_
_entity.id
_entity.type
_entity.pdbx_description
1 polymer ?
#
loop_
_entity_poly.entity_id
_entity_poly.type
_entity_poly.pdbx_seq_one_letter_code
_entity_poly.pdbx_strand_id
1 'polypeptide(L)'
;MSTGQKSGFPHAADVKPPISLHLALHRYCSKECQTADWAKHKEICGKNSAHAAALNSFHALTLPRDITRTATHVLRLFVQLRTDHKGSPAKYFRILEAKVESIEDAKTFPDPWQESLRDLQNMRGDSEKMGRGTIAAIGVECPPLGVQMIPCGSLKRSSLSSVQLLPNWKDILTKDIEEGKKFQRFGY
;
A
#
# COMPACT_ATOMS: atom_id res chain seq x y z
N MET A 1 -52.24 12.51 24.82
CA MET A 1 -51.85 11.11 25.12
C MET A 1 -51.19 10.51 23.90
N SER A 2 -49.88 10.21 24.04
CA SER A 2 -49.02 9.24 23.32
C SER A 2 -49.13 9.06 21.79
N THR A 3 -48.15 9.48 20.98
CA THR A 3 -46.77 8.95 20.71
C THR A 3 -46.73 7.73 19.77
N GLY A 4 -46.10 7.92 18.61
CA GLY A 4 -45.69 6.88 17.67
C GLY A 4 -44.60 7.40 16.72
N GLN A 5 -43.39 7.60 17.26
CA GLN A 5 -42.21 8.07 16.54
C GLN A 5 -41.59 6.91 15.74
N LYS A 6 -41.66 6.95 14.40
CA LYS A 6 -40.87 6.07 13.52
C LYS A 6 -39.66 6.84 13.01
N SER A 7 -38.49 6.48 13.52
CA SER A 7 -37.18 6.89 13.03
C SER A 7 -36.95 6.37 11.60
N GLY A 8 -36.98 7.27 10.61
CA GLY A 8 -36.58 6.97 9.24
C GLY A 8 -35.21 7.58 8.97
N PHE A 9 -34.17 6.76 9.00
CA PHE A 9 -32.88 7.12 8.41
C PHE A 9 -33.06 7.33 6.89
N PRO A 10 -32.55 8.42 6.29
CA PRO A 10 -32.65 8.60 4.86
C PRO A 10 -31.87 7.52 4.11
N HIS A 11 -32.51 6.99 3.06
CA HIS A 11 -31.97 5.96 2.18
C HIS A 11 -30.71 6.48 1.48
N ALA A 12 -29.67 5.64 1.39
CA ALA A 12 -28.33 5.99 0.90
C ALA A 12 -28.24 6.37 -0.60
N ALA A 13 -29.37 6.57 -1.28
CA ALA A 13 -29.44 6.83 -2.72
C ALA A 13 -29.41 8.32 -3.11
N ASP A 14 -29.64 9.25 -2.18
CA ASP A 14 -29.90 10.66 -2.53
C ASP A 14 -28.74 11.65 -2.28
N VAL A 15 -27.54 11.16 -1.96
CA VAL A 15 -26.34 12.00 -1.86
C VAL A 15 -25.39 11.63 -2.98
N LYS A 16 -25.38 12.41 -4.08
CA LYS A 16 -24.37 12.29 -5.14
C LYS A 16 -22.98 12.57 -4.55
N PRO A 17 -22.08 11.58 -4.43
CA PRO A 17 -20.79 11.83 -3.84
C PRO A 17 -19.84 12.47 -4.88
N PRO A 18 -18.84 13.25 -4.43
CA PRO A 18 -17.87 13.86 -5.33
C PRO A 18 -17.08 12.80 -6.11
N ILE A 19 -16.62 13.16 -7.31
CA ILE A 19 -15.97 12.27 -8.30
C ILE A 19 -14.80 11.45 -7.71
N SER A 20 -14.11 11.95 -6.68
CA SER A 20 -13.05 11.22 -5.97
C SER A 20 -13.53 10.02 -5.15
N LEU A 21 -14.80 9.99 -4.75
CA LEU A 21 -15.41 8.91 -3.97
C LEU A 21 -15.93 7.78 -4.86
N HIS A 22 -16.28 8.09 -6.12
CA HIS A 22 -16.74 7.08 -7.08
C HIS A 22 -15.65 6.02 -7.33
N LEU A 23 -14.38 6.43 -7.36
CA LEU A 23 -13.24 5.56 -7.67
C LEU A 23 -12.65 4.80 -6.47
N ALA A 24 -12.92 5.25 -5.25
CA ALA A 24 -12.48 4.56 -4.03
C ALA A 24 -13.41 3.37 -3.67
N LEU A 25 -14.63 3.35 -4.19
CA LEU A 25 -15.69 2.37 -3.92
C LEU A 25 -16.03 1.50 -5.16
N HIS A 26 -15.10 1.24 -6.08
CA HIS A 26 -15.36 0.26 -7.12
C HIS A 26 -15.38 -1.15 -6.50
N ARG A 27 -16.54 -1.54 -5.95
CA ARG A 27 -16.91 -2.95 -5.81
C ARG A 27 -17.06 -3.49 -7.22
N TYR A 28 -16.01 -4.11 -7.73
CA TYR A 28 -16.10 -4.84 -8.98
C TYR A 28 -16.97 -6.08 -8.74
N CYS A 29 -17.95 -6.29 -9.62
CA CYS A 29 -18.79 -7.49 -9.58
C CYS A 29 -18.00 -8.75 -9.94
N SER A 30 -16.87 -8.62 -10.63
CA SER A 30 -15.96 -9.72 -10.97
C SER A 30 -14.53 -9.25 -11.22
N LYS A 31 -13.59 -10.20 -11.29
CA LYS A 31 -12.17 -9.98 -11.60
C LYS A 31 -11.97 -9.40 -13.01
N GLU A 32 -12.83 -9.74 -13.96
CA GLU A 32 -12.78 -9.18 -15.32
C GLU A 32 -13.09 -7.67 -15.29
N CYS A 33 -14.08 -7.24 -14.51
CA CYS A 33 -14.44 -5.83 -14.37
C CYS A 33 -13.34 -5.01 -13.68
N GLN A 34 -12.66 -5.61 -12.70
CA GLN A 34 -11.49 -5.00 -12.07
C GLN A 34 -10.33 -4.82 -13.04
N THR A 35 -10.01 -5.87 -13.80
CA THR A 35 -8.88 -5.86 -14.74
C THR A 35 -9.11 -4.84 -15.86
N ALA A 36 -10.35 -4.72 -16.33
CA ALA A 36 -10.74 -3.75 -17.36
C ALA A 36 -10.59 -2.28 -16.89
N ASP A 37 -10.81 -2.01 -15.61
CA ASP A 37 -10.73 -0.65 -15.04
C ASP A 37 -9.35 -0.34 -14.40
N TRP A 38 -8.47 -1.34 -14.32
CA TRP A 38 -7.17 -1.26 -13.64
C TRP A 38 -6.29 -0.10 -14.13
N ALA A 39 -6.34 0.23 -15.43
CA ALA A 39 -5.57 1.31 -16.02
C ALA A 39 -5.88 2.68 -15.40
N LYS A 40 -7.13 2.92 -14.99
CA LYS A 40 -7.57 4.15 -14.32
C LYS A 40 -7.42 4.03 -12.80
N HIS A 41 -7.73 2.86 -12.25
CA HIS A 41 -7.67 2.60 -10.81
C HIS A 41 -6.25 2.75 -10.23
N LYS A 42 -5.23 2.23 -10.92
CA LYS A 42 -3.82 2.26 -10.47
C LYS A 42 -3.31 3.69 -10.21
N GLU A 43 -3.85 4.69 -10.91
CA GLU A 43 -3.47 6.09 -10.71
C GLU A 43 -3.91 6.64 -9.35
N ILE A 44 -4.97 6.09 -8.76
CA ILE A 44 -5.56 6.57 -7.50
C ILE A 44 -5.00 5.75 -6.34
N CYS A 45 -4.89 4.43 -6.51
CA CYS A 45 -4.26 3.54 -5.54
C CYS A 45 -2.78 3.94 -5.31
N GLY A 46 -2.07 4.35 -6.37
CA GLY A 46 -0.67 4.77 -6.29
C GLY A 46 -0.41 6.13 -5.60
N LYS A 47 -1.41 7.02 -5.48
CA LYS A 47 -1.19 8.42 -5.08
C LYS A 47 -1.17 8.68 -3.57
N ASN A 48 -1.66 7.75 -2.72
CA ASN A 48 -1.89 8.07 -1.29
C ASN A 48 -0.96 7.38 -0.28
N SER A 49 -0.04 6.47 -0.68
CA SER A 49 0.72 5.67 0.31
C SER A 49 2.21 5.44 -0.02
N ALA A 50 2.67 5.79 -1.23
CA ALA A 50 3.97 5.31 -1.73
C ALA A 50 5.20 5.82 -0.96
N HIS A 51 5.20 7.06 -0.48
CA HIS A 51 6.38 7.64 0.21
C HIS A 51 6.52 7.18 1.66
N ALA A 52 5.42 7.11 2.43
CA ALA A 52 5.45 6.63 3.82
C ALA A 52 5.78 5.14 3.91
N ALA A 53 5.28 4.36 2.95
CA ALA A 53 5.54 2.94 2.87
C ALA A 53 7.04 2.68 2.57
N ALA A 54 7.68 3.48 1.70
CA ALA A 54 9.06 3.26 1.26
C ALA A 54 10.10 3.21 2.39
N LEU A 55 10.07 4.14 3.36
CA LEU A 55 11.01 4.07 4.50
C LEU A 55 10.67 2.91 5.44
N ASN A 56 9.37 2.60 5.61
CA ASN A 56 8.95 1.45 6.38
C ASN A 56 9.44 0.14 5.79
N SER A 57 9.62 0.04 4.47
CA SER A 57 10.28 -1.13 3.87
C SER A 57 11.73 -1.31 4.35
N PHE A 58 12.46 -0.23 4.67
CA PHE A 58 13.85 -0.34 5.15
C PHE A 58 13.90 -0.95 6.55
N HIS A 59 12.99 -0.51 7.42
CA HIS A 59 12.87 -1.04 8.78
C HIS A 59 12.29 -2.47 8.78
N ALA A 60 11.20 -2.69 8.05
CA ALA A 60 10.53 -3.98 7.95
C ALA A 60 11.46 -5.07 7.39
N LEU A 61 12.15 -4.77 6.29
CA LEU A 61 13.08 -5.71 5.66
C LEU A 61 14.48 -5.64 6.26
N THR A 62 14.70 -4.84 7.32
CA THR A 62 15.99 -4.63 7.99
C THR A 62 17.16 -4.35 7.03
N LEU A 63 16.92 -3.59 5.96
CA LEU A 63 17.86 -3.38 4.86
C LEU A 63 19.22 -2.77 5.27
N PRO A 64 19.29 -1.86 6.26
CA PRO A 64 20.59 -1.37 6.78
C PRO A 64 21.52 -2.48 7.26
N ARG A 65 20.98 -3.58 7.80
CA ARG A 65 21.78 -4.74 8.22
C ARG A 65 22.07 -5.65 7.03
N ASP A 66 21.02 -5.94 6.25
CA ASP A 66 21.10 -6.87 5.13
C ASP A 66 20.32 -6.36 3.91
N ILE A 67 21.05 -5.74 2.99
CA ILE A 67 20.49 -5.22 1.74
C ILE A 67 20.04 -6.36 0.80
N THR A 68 20.54 -7.59 0.97
CA THR A 68 20.13 -8.72 0.10
C THR A 68 18.68 -9.10 0.33
N ARG A 69 18.08 -8.67 1.46
CA ARG A 69 16.65 -8.86 1.73
C ARG A 69 15.74 -8.13 0.76
N THR A 70 16.24 -7.17 -0.02
CA THR A 70 15.48 -6.66 -1.18
C THR A 70 15.14 -7.77 -2.15
N ALA A 71 16.02 -8.76 -2.33
CA ALA A 71 15.87 -9.83 -3.29
C ALA A 71 15.15 -11.07 -2.77
N THR A 72 14.91 -11.17 -1.47
CA THR A 72 14.32 -12.36 -0.84
C THR A 72 13.04 -12.09 -0.09
N HIS A 73 12.72 -10.82 0.20
CA HIS A 73 11.55 -10.44 0.99
C HIS A 73 10.82 -9.23 0.42
N VAL A 74 9.54 -9.12 0.78
CA VAL A 74 8.65 -7.99 0.46
C VAL A 74 7.82 -7.61 1.69
N LEU A 75 7.51 -6.33 1.86
CA LEU A 75 6.56 -5.89 2.87
C LEU A 75 5.15 -6.00 2.29
N ARG A 76 4.32 -6.89 2.83
CA ARG A 76 2.90 -7.02 2.50
C ARG A 76 2.08 -6.14 3.44
N LEU A 77 1.27 -5.26 2.87
CA LEU A 77 0.26 -4.46 3.57
C LEU A 77 -1.12 -4.90 3.12
N PHE A 78 -1.94 -5.37 4.04
CA PHE A 78 -3.36 -5.60 3.81
C PHE A 78 -4.12 -4.36 4.29
N VAL A 79 -4.84 -3.71 3.37
CA VAL A 79 -5.56 -2.47 3.64
C VAL A 79 -7.04 -2.60 3.30
N GLN A 80 -7.83 -1.73 3.91
CA GLN A 80 -9.25 -1.61 3.65
C GLN A 80 -9.62 -0.15 3.43
N LEU A 81 -10.59 0.08 2.53
CA LEU A 81 -11.24 1.38 2.43
C LEU A 81 -11.97 1.71 3.73
N ARG A 82 -11.80 2.93 4.22
CA ARG A 82 -12.55 3.45 5.37
C ARG A 82 -13.53 4.54 4.94
N THR A 83 -14.56 4.76 5.75
CA THR A 83 -15.65 5.73 5.47
C THR A 83 -15.59 6.97 6.37
N ASP A 84 -14.82 6.91 7.47
CA ASP A 84 -14.64 7.97 8.47
C ASP A 84 -13.56 9.01 8.08
N HIS A 85 -13.14 9.04 6.82
CA HIS A 85 -12.01 9.83 6.33
C HIS A 85 -12.30 11.33 6.13
N LYS A 86 -13.57 11.78 6.26
CA LYS A 86 -13.99 13.20 6.13
C LYS A 86 -13.49 13.89 4.85
N GLY A 87 -13.41 13.14 3.75
CA GLY A 87 -12.91 13.66 2.46
C GLY A 87 -11.39 13.80 2.34
N SER A 88 -10.60 13.39 3.35
CA SER A 88 -9.13 13.45 3.29
C SER A 88 -8.54 12.27 2.51
N PRO A 89 -7.90 12.47 1.34
CA PRO A 89 -7.35 11.38 0.52
C PRO A 89 -6.30 10.52 1.21
N ALA A 90 -5.48 11.14 2.06
CA ALA A 90 -4.46 10.45 2.85
C ALA A 90 -5.04 9.46 3.89
N LYS A 91 -6.37 9.49 4.10
CA LYS A 91 -7.10 8.64 5.03
C LYS A 91 -8.10 7.75 4.31
N TYR A 92 -7.98 7.51 3.01
CA TYR A 92 -8.94 6.62 2.33
C TYR A 92 -8.78 5.16 2.73
N PHE A 93 -7.57 4.78 3.16
CA PHE A 93 -7.26 3.41 3.55
C PHE A 93 -6.81 3.34 5.01
N ARG A 94 -7.09 2.19 5.62
CA ARG A 94 -6.55 1.76 6.92
C ARG A 94 -5.77 0.48 6.71
N ILE A 95 -4.67 0.33 7.46
CA ILE A 95 -3.94 -0.95 7.52
C ILE A 95 -4.71 -1.90 8.44
N LEU A 96 -5.05 -3.06 7.89
CA LEU A 96 -5.54 -4.20 8.67
C LEU A 96 -4.38 -5.09 9.10
N GLU A 97 -3.37 -5.25 8.23
CA GLU A 97 -2.20 -6.08 8.53
C GLU A 97 -0.94 -5.57 7.82
N ALA A 98 0.20 -5.69 8.49
CA ALA A 98 1.53 -5.44 7.92
C ALA A 98 2.47 -6.61 8.26
N LYS A 99 2.96 -7.30 7.23
CA LYS A 99 3.81 -8.49 7.36
C LYS A 99 4.99 -8.44 6.40
N VAL A 100 6.09 -9.03 6.83
CA VAL A 100 7.23 -9.27 5.95
C VAL A 100 7.11 -10.69 5.45
N GLU A 101 7.00 -10.83 4.14
CA GLU A 101 6.83 -12.11 3.47
C GLU A 101 8.11 -12.44 2.70
N SER A 102 8.46 -13.72 2.64
CA SER A 102 9.50 -14.15 1.70
C SER A 102 8.95 -14.08 0.27
N ILE A 103 9.81 -13.86 -0.71
CA ILE A 103 9.41 -13.92 -2.12
C ILE A 103 8.97 -15.33 -2.51
N GLU A 104 9.50 -16.37 -1.86
CA GLU A 104 9.11 -17.76 -2.09
C GLU A 104 7.66 -17.99 -1.66
N ASP A 105 7.30 -17.58 -0.45
CA ASP A 105 5.92 -17.68 0.05
C ASP A 105 4.97 -16.79 -0.77
N ALA A 106 5.40 -15.57 -1.10
CA ALA A 106 4.58 -14.62 -1.84
C ALA A 106 4.23 -15.08 -3.27
N LYS A 107 4.99 -16.01 -3.86
CA LYS A 107 4.63 -16.65 -5.14
C LYS A 107 3.40 -17.54 -5.04
N THR A 108 3.07 -18.03 -3.84
CA THR A 108 1.89 -18.85 -3.60
C THR A 108 0.62 -18.02 -3.43
N PHE A 109 0.75 -16.69 -3.31
CA PHE A 109 -0.39 -15.81 -3.15
C PHE A 109 -1.22 -15.71 -4.44
N PRO A 110 -2.52 -15.39 -4.32
CA PRO A 110 -3.40 -15.23 -5.48
C PRO A 110 -2.90 -14.19 -6.48
N ASP A 111 -3.40 -14.26 -7.71
CA ASP A 111 -3.13 -13.23 -8.72
C ASP A 111 -3.46 -11.81 -8.21
N PRO A 112 -2.71 -10.78 -8.64
CA PRO A 112 -1.60 -10.84 -9.61
C PRO A 112 -0.20 -10.86 -8.95
N TRP A 113 -0.02 -11.50 -7.79
CA TRP A 113 1.27 -11.49 -7.08
C TRP A 113 2.43 -12.04 -7.90
N GLN A 114 2.23 -13.17 -8.58
CA GLN A 114 3.30 -13.80 -9.36
C GLN A 114 3.84 -12.89 -10.47
N GLU A 115 2.94 -12.25 -11.21
CA GLU A 115 3.31 -11.31 -12.28
C GLU A 115 3.98 -10.07 -11.71
N SER A 116 3.44 -9.55 -10.61
CA SER A 116 3.97 -8.39 -9.91
C SER A 116 5.39 -8.63 -9.36
N LEU A 117 5.67 -9.83 -8.85
CA LEU A 117 6.99 -10.23 -8.37
C LEU A 117 7.98 -10.41 -9.52
N ARG A 118 7.53 -10.92 -10.67
CA ARG A 118 8.34 -11.03 -11.89
C ARG A 118 8.73 -9.64 -12.41
N ASP A 119 7.79 -8.72 -12.48
CA ASP A 119 8.05 -7.33 -12.89
C ASP A 119 9.03 -6.64 -11.93
N LEU A 120 8.88 -6.87 -10.63
CA LEU A 120 9.82 -6.39 -9.62
C LEU A 120 11.24 -6.94 -9.83
N GLN A 121 11.37 -8.23 -10.14
CA GLN A 121 12.66 -8.85 -10.41
C GLN A 121 13.33 -8.22 -11.65
N ASN A 122 12.56 -7.97 -12.72
CA ASN A 122 13.06 -7.30 -13.92
C ASN A 122 13.53 -5.87 -13.60
N MET A 123 12.69 -5.08 -12.92
CA MET A 123 13.03 -3.71 -12.51
C MET A 123 14.31 -3.66 -11.66
N ARG A 124 14.47 -4.62 -10.74
CA ARG A 124 15.69 -4.72 -9.91
C ARG A 124 16.92 -5.00 -10.78
N GLY A 125 16.83 -6.00 -11.66
CA GLY A 125 17.93 -6.37 -12.55
C GLY A 125 18.36 -5.20 -13.44
N ASP A 126 17.42 -4.45 -13.99
CA ASP A 126 17.72 -3.28 -14.82
C ASP A 126 18.38 -2.16 -14.00
N SER A 127 17.86 -1.87 -12.79
CA SER A 127 18.45 -0.87 -11.89
C SER A 127 19.89 -1.23 -11.47
N GLU A 128 20.14 -2.51 -11.20
CA GLU A 128 21.46 -3.02 -10.83
C GLU A 128 22.44 -2.96 -12.00
N LYS A 129 22.03 -3.39 -13.21
CA LYS A 129 22.83 -3.25 -14.45
C LYS A 129 23.20 -1.80 -14.74
N MET A 130 22.32 -0.86 -14.44
CA MET A 130 22.56 0.58 -14.61
C MET A 130 23.37 1.21 -13.46
N GLY A 131 23.82 0.44 -12.46
CA GLY A 131 24.58 0.98 -11.32
C GLY A 131 23.77 1.90 -10.40
N ARG A 132 22.43 1.87 -10.49
CA ARG A 132 21.52 2.71 -9.71
C ARG A 132 21.26 2.16 -8.30
N GLY A 133 21.61 0.90 -8.06
CA GLY A 133 21.36 0.20 -6.80
C GLY A 133 20.19 -0.77 -6.92
N THR A 134 19.86 -1.45 -5.82
CA THR A 134 18.80 -2.45 -5.80
C THR A 134 17.42 -1.83 -5.51
N ILE A 135 16.38 -2.64 -5.61
CA ILE A 135 14.97 -2.24 -5.41
C ILE A 135 14.31 -3.16 -4.38
N ALA A 136 13.85 -2.58 -3.28
CA ALA A 136 12.91 -3.20 -2.35
C ALA A 136 11.47 -2.98 -2.84
N ALA A 137 10.48 -3.68 -2.29
CA ALA A 137 9.09 -3.45 -2.65
C ALA A 137 8.12 -3.69 -1.51
N ILE A 138 6.94 -3.09 -1.70
CA ILE A 138 5.80 -3.19 -0.82
C ILE A 138 4.62 -3.65 -1.65
N GLY A 139 4.04 -4.79 -1.29
CA GLY A 139 2.80 -5.27 -1.88
C GLY A 139 1.62 -4.76 -1.08
N VAL A 140 0.86 -3.81 -1.63
CA VAL A 140 -0.35 -3.28 -1.02
C VAL A 140 -1.54 -4.03 -1.57
N GLU A 141 -2.20 -4.81 -0.74
CA GLU A 141 -3.42 -5.52 -1.05
C GLU A 141 -4.64 -4.82 -0.48
N CYS A 142 -5.68 -4.69 -1.29
CA CYS A 142 -6.96 -4.17 -0.84
C CYS A 142 -8.08 -4.95 -1.51
N PRO A 143 -8.66 -6.01 -0.91
CA PRO A 143 -9.79 -6.69 -1.52
C PRO A 143 -11.04 -5.79 -1.63
N PRO A 144 -11.83 -5.86 -2.72
CA PRO A 144 -11.63 -6.65 -3.93
C PRO A 144 -10.73 -5.97 -4.99
N LEU A 145 -10.13 -4.83 -4.68
CA LEU A 145 -9.34 -3.94 -5.55
C LEU A 145 -7.95 -4.48 -5.96
N GLY A 146 -7.49 -5.61 -5.41
CA GLY A 146 -6.30 -6.35 -5.89
C GLY A 146 -5.01 -5.98 -5.15
N VAL A 147 -3.87 -6.25 -5.78
CA VAL A 147 -2.53 -5.90 -5.24
C VAL A 147 -1.83 -4.87 -6.13
N GLN A 148 -1.14 -3.92 -5.50
CA GLN A 148 -0.21 -3.01 -6.15
C GLN A 148 1.18 -3.16 -5.55
N MET A 149 2.19 -3.37 -6.39
CA MET A 149 3.59 -3.27 -5.97
C MET A 149 4.07 -1.83 -6.03
N ILE A 150 4.63 -1.37 -4.92
CA ILE A 150 5.28 -0.08 -4.80
C ILE A 150 6.79 -0.32 -4.74
N PRO A 151 7.53 -0.13 -5.84
CA PRO A 151 8.98 -0.28 -5.85
C PRO A 151 9.65 0.86 -5.07
N CYS A 152 10.61 0.50 -4.22
CA CYS A 152 11.40 1.37 -3.38
C CYS A 152 12.86 1.25 -3.82
N GLY A 153 13.25 2.07 -4.79
CA GLY A 153 14.50 1.91 -5.54
C GLY A 153 15.66 2.81 -5.11
N SER A 154 16.73 2.75 -5.91
CA SER A 154 18.01 3.46 -5.71
C SER A 154 18.71 3.11 -4.39
N LEU A 155 18.56 1.87 -3.95
CA LEU A 155 19.12 1.42 -2.67
C LEU A 155 20.57 0.99 -2.86
N LYS A 156 21.47 1.73 -2.22
CA LYS A 156 22.90 1.41 -2.12
C LYS A 156 23.25 1.20 -0.67
N ARG A 157 24.25 0.36 -0.40
CA ARG A 157 24.70 0.09 0.98
C ARG A 157 25.13 1.37 1.71
N SER A 158 25.79 2.29 0.98
CA SER A 158 26.16 3.62 1.49
C SER A 158 24.97 4.51 1.85
N SER A 159 23.84 4.37 1.15
CA SER A 159 22.62 5.14 1.46
C SER A 159 21.86 4.60 2.67
N LEU A 160 22.15 3.37 3.10
CA LEU A 160 21.46 2.69 4.20
C LEU A 160 22.26 2.68 5.50
N SER A 161 23.57 2.95 5.45
CA SER A 161 24.47 2.82 6.61
C SER A 161 24.17 3.80 7.75
N SER A 162 23.54 4.95 7.45
CA SER A 162 23.14 5.95 8.45
C SER A 162 21.74 5.72 9.02
N VAL A 163 20.97 4.76 8.49
CA VAL A 163 19.58 4.53 8.89
C VAL A 163 19.55 3.66 10.14
N GLN A 164 19.07 4.21 11.26
CA GLN A 164 18.77 3.43 12.46
C GLN A 164 17.49 2.60 12.26
N LEU A 165 17.52 1.34 12.70
CA LEU A 165 16.34 0.48 12.63
C LEU A 165 15.35 0.83 13.74
N LEU A 166 14.11 1.07 13.36
CA LEU A 166 13.00 1.27 14.28
C LEU A 166 12.33 -0.08 14.57
N PRO A 167 12.43 -0.63 15.80
CA PRO A 167 11.83 -1.92 16.13
C PRO A 167 10.28 -1.87 16.12
N ASN A 168 9.71 -0.71 16.44
CA ASN A 168 8.27 -0.44 16.46
C ASN A 168 7.74 0.13 15.14
N TRP A 169 8.41 -0.15 14.00
CA TRP A 169 8.02 0.38 12.69
C TRP A 169 6.55 0.09 12.32
N LYS A 170 5.99 -1.05 12.76
CA LYS A 170 4.58 -1.40 12.51
C LYS A 170 3.63 -0.41 13.16
N ASP A 171 3.89 -0.02 14.40
CA ASP A 171 3.06 0.90 15.15
C ASP A 171 3.15 2.31 14.54
N ILE A 172 4.36 2.72 14.17
CA ILE A 172 4.62 4.00 13.49
C ILE A 172 3.88 4.04 12.14
N LEU A 173 4.06 3.02 11.30
CA LEU A 173 3.40 2.91 10.00
C LEU A 173 1.87 2.96 10.15
N THR A 174 1.32 2.17 11.07
CA THR A 174 -0.13 2.11 11.31
C THR A 174 -0.64 3.48 11.73
N LYS A 175 0.01 4.10 12.73
CA LYS A 175 -0.35 5.44 13.21
C LYS A 175 -0.28 6.49 12.11
N ASP A 176 0.79 6.50 11.31
CA ASP A 176 0.98 7.50 10.26
C ASP A 176 -0.10 7.39 9.17
N ILE A 177 -0.47 6.17 8.78
CA ILE A 177 -1.58 5.93 7.84
C ILE A 177 -2.93 6.32 8.46
N GLU A 178 -3.18 5.96 9.71
CA GLU A 178 -4.41 6.33 10.43
C GLU A 178 -4.59 7.86 10.54
N GLU A 179 -3.51 8.56 10.81
CA GLU A 179 -3.49 10.01 10.96
C GLU A 179 -3.41 10.74 9.61
N GLY A 180 -3.25 10.02 8.49
CA GLY A 180 -3.08 10.59 7.15
C GLY A 180 -1.83 11.46 7.04
N LYS A 181 -0.80 11.13 7.81
CA LYS A 181 0.45 11.87 7.84
C LYS A 181 1.22 11.67 6.54
N LYS A 182 1.62 12.77 5.91
CA LYS A 182 2.63 12.74 4.86
C LYS A 182 3.97 12.53 5.52
N PHE A 183 4.62 11.41 5.22
CA PHE A 183 5.94 11.11 5.78
C PHE A 183 6.98 12.13 5.29
N GLN A 184 7.67 12.79 6.21
CA GLN A 184 8.79 13.68 5.91
C GLN A 184 10.08 12.86 5.85
N ARG A 185 10.88 13.09 4.80
CA ARG A 185 12.01 12.21 4.37
C ARG A 185 13.10 12.03 5.45
N PHE A 186 13.15 12.88 6.48
CA PHE A 186 14.03 12.79 7.63
C PHE A 186 13.37 13.52 8.81
N GLY A 187 13.21 12.85 9.96
CA GLY A 187 12.60 13.46 11.14
C GLY A 187 11.89 12.47 12.06
N TYR A 188 12.64 11.49 12.57
CA TYR A 188 12.40 10.87 13.87
C TYR A 188 13.73 10.85 14.61
#